data_AF-A0A261QTW5-F1
#
_entry.id   AF-A0A261QTW5-F1
#
_cell.length_a   1.000
_cell.length_b   1.000
_cell.length_c   1.000
_cell.angle_alpha   90.00
_cell.angle_beta   90.00
_cell.angle_gamma   90.00
#
_symmetry.space_group_name_H-M   'P 1'
#
loop_
_entity.id
_entity.type
_entity.pdbx_description
1 polymer ?
#
loop_
_entity_poly.entity_id
_entity_poly.type
_entity_poly.pdbx_seq_one_letter_code
_entity_poly.pdbx_strand_id
1 'polypeptide(L)'
;MANFVEAVVALDYQALERNDEYITDLGFETWLMDNHKWALWVWERHAEGAGVRKFTLVHADYHWDGCYDFFESPAEEAAMLAADLNGLHLLISEDDWIRYDSFIAPAVMRGRFDVVHFFCKQDNEWDIGVGDEVLAASGTTQMLHTSAESLASIDPAYPLIFDLCLDLFNRESTTEYGSDLWPDEEIVRFLNTVQPLIESACLVTISLSFGCSGTSDDTKRLAELVVPIVLAWRAKQHQ
;
A
#
# COMPACT_ATOMS: atom_id res chain seq x y z
N MET A 1 -30.86 21.12 0.08
CA MET A 1 -29.58 20.50 0.48
C MET A 1 -29.58 19.11 -0.12
N ALA A 2 -28.75 18.90 -1.14
CA ALA A 2 -28.68 17.64 -1.86
C ALA A 2 -27.96 16.61 -0.98
N ASN A 3 -28.58 15.45 -0.78
CA ASN A 3 -27.98 14.28 -0.14
C ASN A 3 -26.87 13.76 -1.06
N PHE A 4 -25.61 14.11 -0.77
CA PHE A 4 -24.46 13.37 -1.26
C PHE A 4 -24.13 12.30 -0.22
N VAL A 5 -24.76 11.14 -0.35
CA VAL A 5 -24.18 9.91 0.19
C VAL A 5 -23.46 9.31 -1.00
N GLU A 6 -22.14 9.53 -1.09
CA GLU A 6 -21.32 8.68 -1.95
C GLU A 6 -21.60 7.23 -1.58
N ALA A 7 -22.01 6.44 -2.56
CA ALA A 7 -22.34 5.05 -2.35
C ALA A 7 -21.05 4.32 -1.96
N VAL A 8 -20.92 3.96 -0.69
CA VAL A 8 -19.93 2.97 -0.26
C VAL A 8 -20.17 1.72 -1.10
N VAL A 9 -19.14 1.26 -1.80
CA VAL A 9 -19.22 0.02 -2.57
C VAL A 9 -19.51 -1.12 -1.57
N ALA A 10 -20.68 -1.73 -1.70
CA ALA A 10 -21.01 -2.93 -0.93
C ALA A 10 -20.17 -4.09 -1.47
N LEU A 11 -19.07 -4.40 -0.78
CA LEU A 11 -18.20 -5.53 -1.09
C LEU A 11 -18.82 -6.84 -0.59
N ASP A 12 -18.90 -7.84 -1.46
CA ASP A 12 -19.15 -9.23 -1.07
C ASP A 12 -17.80 -9.91 -0.81
N TYR A 13 -17.35 -9.89 0.45
CA TYR A 13 -16.05 -10.46 0.84
C TYR A 13 -15.93 -11.96 0.52
N GLN A 14 -17.04 -12.69 0.48
CA GLN A 14 -17.01 -14.12 0.20
C GLN A 14 -16.78 -14.43 -1.28
N ALA A 15 -17.10 -13.46 -2.15
CA ALA A 15 -16.87 -13.52 -3.59
C ALA A 15 -15.48 -13.04 -4.02
N LEU A 16 -14.67 -12.48 -3.12
CA LEU A 16 -13.28 -12.11 -3.44
C LEU A 16 -12.47 -13.35 -3.83
N GLU A 17 -11.62 -13.22 -4.83
CA GLU A 17 -10.73 -14.27 -5.29
C GLU A 17 -9.42 -13.67 -5.77
N ARG A 18 -8.38 -14.50 -5.89
CA ARG A 18 -7.12 -14.08 -6.47
C ARG A 18 -7.35 -13.56 -7.88
N ASN A 19 -6.99 -12.31 -8.11
CA ASN A 19 -7.07 -11.64 -9.38
C ASN A 19 -6.03 -10.51 -9.40
N ASP A 20 -4.90 -10.76 -10.05
CA ASP A 20 -3.79 -9.81 -10.11
C ASP A 20 -4.14 -8.48 -10.78
N GLU A 21 -5.31 -8.36 -11.43
CA GLU A 21 -5.84 -7.15 -12.07
C GLU A 21 -6.95 -6.47 -11.23
N TYR A 22 -7.30 -7.02 -10.07
CA TYR A 22 -8.34 -6.47 -9.22
C TYR A 22 -7.88 -5.18 -8.55
N ILE A 23 -8.57 -4.08 -8.87
CA ILE A 23 -8.43 -2.77 -8.26
C ILE A 23 -9.79 -2.07 -8.26
N THR A 24 -10.21 -1.56 -7.10
CA THR A 24 -11.48 -0.84 -6.96
C THR A 24 -11.36 0.34 -6.01
N ASP A 25 -12.06 1.42 -6.36
CA ASP A 25 -12.32 2.54 -5.47
C ASP A 25 -13.47 2.16 -4.53
N LEU A 26 -13.29 2.33 -3.22
CA LEU A 26 -14.31 2.08 -2.20
C LEU A 26 -15.00 3.37 -1.73
N GLY A 27 -14.58 4.52 -2.23
CA GLY A 27 -14.96 5.86 -1.78
C GLY A 27 -14.05 6.37 -0.64
N PHE A 28 -14.21 7.65 -0.29
CA PHE A 28 -13.47 8.31 0.80
C PHE A 28 -11.94 8.28 0.67
N GLU A 29 -11.45 8.30 -0.59
CA GLU A 29 -10.04 8.13 -0.94
C GLU A 29 -9.45 6.82 -0.38
N THR A 30 -10.23 5.74 -0.42
CA THR A 30 -9.80 4.39 -0.03
C THR A 30 -9.91 3.44 -1.21
N TRP A 31 -8.80 2.78 -1.54
CA TRP A 31 -8.72 1.83 -2.64
C TRP A 31 -8.40 0.43 -2.11
N LEU A 32 -9.01 -0.57 -2.76
CA LEU A 32 -8.74 -1.98 -2.50
C LEU A 32 -8.23 -2.63 -3.78
N MET A 33 -7.15 -3.38 -3.67
CA MET A 33 -6.56 -4.16 -4.76
C MET A 33 -6.20 -5.56 -4.27
N ASP A 34 -6.05 -6.51 -5.19
CA ASP A 34 -5.48 -7.80 -4.79
C ASP A 34 -3.95 -7.68 -4.75
N ASN A 35 -3.35 -7.50 -5.91
CA ASN A 35 -1.91 -7.42 -6.06
C ASN A 35 -1.39 -6.01 -5.73
N HIS A 36 -0.38 -5.93 -4.87
CA HIS A 36 0.11 -4.66 -4.32
C HIS A 36 0.71 -3.72 -5.38
N LYS A 37 1.12 -4.26 -6.54
CA LYS A 37 1.70 -3.49 -7.65
C LYS A 37 0.84 -2.31 -8.11
N TRP A 38 -0.48 -2.41 -7.94
CA TRP A 38 -1.42 -1.36 -8.35
C TRP A 38 -1.38 -0.10 -7.49
N ALA A 39 -0.79 -0.17 -6.29
CA ALA A 39 -0.69 0.97 -5.40
C ALA A 39 0.03 2.15 -6.08
N LEU A 40 1.11 1.90 -6.84
CA LEU A 40 1.79 2.93 -7.61
C LEU A 40 0.84 3.69 -8.54
N TRP A 41 0.00 2.97 -9.29
CA TRP A 41 -0.96 3.61 -10.21
C TRP A 41 -2.00 4.45 -9.46
N VAL A 42 -2.51 3.94 -8.33
CA VAL A 42 -3.47 4.65 -7.48
C VAL A 42 -2.86 5.95 -6.93
N TRP A 43 -1.63 5.87 -6.43
CA TRP A 43 -0.93 7.04 -5.88
C TRP A 43 -0.68 8.10 -6.95
N GLU A 44 -0.24 7.70 -8.14
CA GLU A 44 -0.02 8.60 -9.27
C GLU A 44 -1.33 9.25 -9.73
N ARG A 45 -2.41 8.47 -9.80
CA ARG A 45 -3.74 8.98 -10.14
C ARG A 45 -4.23 10.01 -9.13
N HIS A 46 -4.09 9.73 -7.84
CA HIS A 46 -4.45 10.66 -6.77
C HIS A 46 -3.59 11.93 -6.83
N ALA A 47 -2.27 11.80 -7.06
CA ALA A 47 -1.35 12.92 -7.20
C ALA A 47 -1.75 13.87 -8.34
N GLU A 48 -2.09 13.33 -9.52
CA GLU A 48 -2.56 14.12 -10.66
C GLU A 48 -3.90 14.81 -10.36
N GLY A 49 -4.86 14.08 -9.77
CA GLY A 49 -6.19 14.61 -9.44
C GLY A 49 -6.17 15.69 -8.36
N ALA A 50 -5.34 15.52 -7.33
CA ALA A 50 -5.21 16.46 -6.21
C ALA A 50 -4.22 17.61 -6.49
N GLY A 51 -3.43 17.52 -7.57
CA GLY A 51 -2.35 18.48 -7.85
C GLY A 51 -1.22 18.46 -6.82
N VAL A 52 -1.05 17.34 -6.11
CA VAL A 52 -0.03 17.16 -5.07
C VAL A 52 1.19 16.50 -5.68
N ARG A 53 2.36 17.09 -5.43
CA ARG A 53 3.62 16.60 -6.01
C ARG A 53 4.37 15.62 -5.14
N LYS A 54 4.23 15.75 -3.82
CA LYS A 54 5.06 15.06 -2.84
C LYS A 54 4.21 14.68 -1.63
N PHE A 55 4.44 13.48 -1.13
CA PHE A 55 3.72 12.86 -0.02
C PHE A 55 4.71 12.29 0.99
N THR A 56 4.21 12.02 2.18
CA THR A 56 4.82 11.06 3.11
C THR A 56 4.13 9.72 2.90
N LEU A 57 4.89 8.62 2.75
CA LEU A 57 4.33 7.26 2.67
C LEU A 57 4.46 6.57 4.01
N VAL A 58 3.38 5.96 4.49
CA VAL A 58 3.40 4.90 5.49
C VAL A 58 3.04 3.60 4.80
N HIS A 59 3.91 2.61 4.86
CA HIS A 59 3.71 1.27 4.34
C HIS A 59 3.75 0.26 5.49
N ALA A 60 2.62 -0.40 5.72
CA ALA A 60 2.43 -1.43 6.75
C ALA A 60 2.13 -2.76 6.06
N ASP A 61 3.10 -3.66 6.08
CA ASP A 61 3.14 -4.86 5.22
C ASP A 61 3.94 -5.95 5.93
N TYR A 62 3.84 -7.21 5.50
CA TYR A 62 4.87 -8.17 5.86
C TYR A 62 6.21 -7.82 5.20
N HIS A 63 6.21 -7.52 3.90
CA HIS A 63 7.35 -7.32 3.02
C HIS A 63 7.79 -5.85 2.92
N TRP A 64 8.98 -5.59 2.39
CA TRP A 64 9.47 -4.23 2.15
C TRP A 64 8.96 -3.60 0.84
N ASP A 65 8.63 -4.41 -0.16
CA ASP A 65 8.17 -4.03 -1.51
C ASP A 65 8.96 -2.90 -2.21
N GLY A 66 10.25 -2.79 -1.84
CA GLY A 66 11.16 -1.72 -2.22
C GLY A 66 12.20 -2.10 -3.27
N CYS A 67 12.06 -3.27 -3.92
CA CYS A 67 13.00 -3.72 -4.95
C CYS A 67 13.04 -2.74 -6.13
N TYR A 68 14.20 -2.59 -6.77
CA TYR A 68 14.37 -1.73 -7.94
C TYR A 68 14.90 -2.51 -9.14
N ASP A 69 13.99 -2.98 -9.99
CA ASP A 69 14.32 -3.87 -11.10
C ASP A 69 14.97 -3.15 -12.30
N PHE A 70 15.13 -1.82 -12.27
CA PHE A 70 15.58 -1.02 -13.43
C PHE A 70 17.10 -0.77 -13.52
N PHE A 71 17.91 -1.22 -12.56
CA PHE A 71 19.32 -0.81 -12.38
C PHE A 71 20.21 -0.96 -13.64
N GLU A 72 20.01 -2.01 -14.45
CA GLU A 72 20.80 -2.27 -15.65
C GLU A 72 20.06 -1.90 -16.96
N SER A 73 18.96 -1.18 -16.84
CA SER A 73 17.97 -0.97 -17.91
C SER A 73 17.60 0.52 -18.05
N PRO A 74 18.55 1.39 -18.45
CA PRO A 74 18.36 2.84 -18.44
C PRO A 74 17.30 3.33 -19.44
N ALA A 75 17.01 2.55 -20.50
CA ALA A 75 15.97 2.92 -21.46
C ALA A 75 14.57 2.68 -20.86
N GLU A 76 14.40 1.56 -20.17
CA GLU A 76 13.20 1.16 -19.45
C GLU A 76 12.95 2.09 -18.26
N GLU A 77 14.01 2.45 -17.53
CA GLU A 77 13.94 3.47 -16.46
C GLU A 77 13.45 4.81 -17.01
N ALA A 78 14.05 5.30 -18.10
CA ALA A 78 13.64 6.55 -18.71
C ALA A 78 12.18 6.51 -19.20
N ALA A 79 11.73 5.36 -19.73
CA ALA A 79 10.35 5.16 -20.11
C ALA A 79 9.41 5.19 -18.90
N MET A 80 9.75 4.50 -17.81
CA MET A 80 8.98 4.50 -16.56
C MET A 80 8.90 5.91 -15.96
N LEU A 81 9.98 6.67 -15.93
CA LEU A 81 10.00 8.05 -15.40
C LEU A 81 9.18 9.02 -16.26
N ALA A 82 9.15 8.81 -17.57
CA ALA A 82 8.40 9.65 -18.50
C ALA A 82 6.92 9.24 -18.66
N ALA A 83 6.53 8.07 -18.17
CA ALA A 83 5.18 7.55 -18.34
C ALA A 83 4.12 8.43 -17.65
N ASP A 84 3.03 8.68 -18.39
CA ASP A 84 1.78 9.21 -17.86
C ASP A 84 0.97 8.08 -17.17
N LEU A 85 -0.22 8.39 -16.67
CA LEU A 85 -1.06 7.39 -15.97
C LEU A 85 -1.40 6.17 -16.83
N ASN A 86 -1.62 6.35 -18.13
CA ASN A 86 -1.94 5.24 -19.02
C ASN A 86 -0.69 4.39 -19.28
N GLY A 87 0.46 5.04 -19.51
CA GLY A 87 1.74 4.36 -19.67
C GLY A 87 2.13 3.56 -18.42
N LEU A 88 1.96 4.14 -17.23
CA LEU A 88 2.20 3.45 -15.97
C LEU A 88 1.27 2.26 -15.78
N HIS A 89 -0.02 2.42 -16.07
CA HIS A 89 -0.97 1.31 -15.99
C HIS A 89 -0.50 0.14 -16.85
N LEU A 90 -0.09 0.40 -18.10
CA LEU A 90 0.40 -0.64 -19.01
C LEU A 90 1.68 -1.31 -18.47
N LEU A 91 2.66 -0.53 -18.00
CA LEU A 91 3.90 -1.06 -17.42
C LEU A 91 3.64 -1.95 -16.19
N ILE A 92 2.70 -1.58 -15.32
CA ILE A 92 2.32 -2.39 -14.14
C ILE A 92 1.56 -3.66 -14.56
N SER A 93 0.72 -3.56 -15.59
CA SER A 93 -0.03 -4.72 -16.12
C SER A 93 0.89 -5.79 -16.69
N GLU A 94 2.03 -5.39 -17.27
CA GLU A 94 3.02 -6.31 -17.86
C GLU A 94 3.72 -7.18 -16.80
N ASP A 95 3.75 -6.75 -15.53
CA ASP A 95 4.32 -7.50 -14.39
C ASP A 95 5.81 -7.85 -14.53
N ASP A 96 6.54 -7.14 -15.40
CA ASP A 96 7.96 -7.38 -15.66
C ASP A 96 8.87 -6.53 -14.76
N TRP A 97 8.63 -5.20 -14.72
CA TRP A 97 9.50 -4.21 -14.08
C TRP A 97 8.91 -3.53 -12.84
N ILE A 98 7.58 -3.55 -12.72
CA ILE A 98 6.85 -3.01 -11.58
C ILE A 98 5.92 -4.11 -11.11
N ARG A 99 6.36 -4.80 -10.06
CA ARG A 99 5.72 -5.99 -9.50
C ARG A 99 5.25 -5.72 -8.08
N TYR A 100 4.62 -6.72 -7.49
CA TYR A 100 4.18 -6.68 -6.10
C TYR A 100 5.33 -6.40 -5.12
N ASP A 101 6.55 -6.83 -5.43
CA ASP A 101 7.74 -6.66 -4.59
C ASP A 101 8.58 -5.41 -4.92
N SER A 102 8.19 -4.63 -5.94
CA SER A 102 9.01 -3.53 -6.46
C SER A 102 8.31 -2.20 -6.67
N PHE A 103 7.00 -2.07 -6.43
CA PHE A 103 6.25 -0.85 -6.80
C PHE A 103 6.62 0.43 -6.02
N ILE A 104 7.21 0.33 -4.83
CA ILE A 104 7.60 1.49 -4.02
C ILE A 104 8.80 2.22 -4.65
N ALA A 105 9.81 1.49 -5.13
CA ALA A 105 11.02 2.12 -5.65
C ALA A 105 10.78 2.98 -6.92
N PRO A 106 9.97 2.57 -7.91
CA PRO A 106 9.52 3.43 -9.01
C PRO A 106 8.80 4.69 -8.53
N ALA A 107 7.94 4.61 -7.51
CA ALA A 107 7.28 5.78 -6.94
C ALA A 107 8.29 6.76 -6.32
N VAL A 108 9.29 6.22 -5.60
CA VAL A 108 10.41 6.98 -5.03
C VAL A 108 11.23 7.65 -6.12
N MET A 109 11.62 6.92 -7.18
CA MET A 109 12.38 7.45 -8.31
C MET A 109 11.62 8.52 -9.10
N ARG A 110 10.30 8.43 -9.16
CA ARG A 110 9.42 9.47 -9.72
C ARG A 110 9.27 10.69 -8.80
N GLY A 111 9.92 10.70 -7.63
CA GLY A 111 9.99 11.83 -6.71
C GLY A 111 8.73 12.04 -5.89
N ARG A 112 7.90 11.00 -5.72
CA ARG A 112 6.59 11.11 -5.05
C ARG A 112 6.69 11.23 -3.54
N PHE A 113 7.77 10.74 -2.94
CA PHE A 113 7.89 10.68 -1.49
C PHE A 113 9.00 11.58 -0.96
N ASP A 114 8.76 12.22 0.17
CA ASP A 114 9.81 12.87 0.95
C ASP A 114 10.46 11.88 1.90
N VAL A 115 9.63 11.08 2.56
CA VAL A 115 10.02 9.98 3.42
C VAL A 115 9.08 8.80 3.24
N VAL A 116 9.66 7.60 3.32
CA VAL A 116 8.91 6.34 3.43
C VAL A 116 9.07 5.77 4.84
N HIS A 117 7.96 5.58 5.54
CA HIS A 117 7.88 4.96 6.84
C HIS A 117 7.45 3.51 6.69
N PHE A 118 8.34 2.59 7.04
CA PHE A 118 8.09 1.16 6.96
C PHE A 118 7.70 0.60 8.33
N PHE A 119 6.62 -0.18 8.38
CA PHE A 119 6.35 -1.13 9.45
C PHE A 119 6.22 -2.52 8.83
N CYS A 120 7.37 -3.18 8.66
CA CYS A 120 7.46 -4.49 8.01
C CYS A 120 7.89 -5.59 8.97
N LYS A 121 7.62 -6.85 8.61
CA LYS A 121 7.97 -8.04 9.41
C LYS A 121 9.03 -8.93 8.77
N GLN A 122 9.33 -8.72 7.50
CA GLN A 122 10.40 -9.38 6.77
C GLN A 122 11.74 -9.16 7.47
N ASP A 123 12.46 -10.25 7.74
CA ASP A 123 13.66 -10.26 8.60
C ASP A 123 14.96 -10.55 7.82
N ASN A 124 14.92 -10.58 6.49
CA ASN A 124 16.12 -10.73 5.69
C ASN A 124 16.99 -9.46 5.79
N GLU A 125 18.25 -9.63 6.20
CA GLU A 125 19.22 -8.53 6.35
C GLU A 125 19.68 -7.93 5.01
N TRP A 126 19.30 -8.57 3.90
CA TRP A 126 19.62 -8.19 2.53
C TRP A 126 18.30 -7.72 1.92
N ASP A 127 18.25 -6.45 1.48
CA ASP A 127 17.08 -5.80 0.86
C ASP A 127 16.05 -5.17 1.83
N ILE A 128 16.55 -4.49 2.88
CA ILE A 128 15.71 -3.74 3.82
C ILE A 128 15.21 -2.44 3.19
N GLY A 129 13.89 -2.32 3.05
CA GLY A 129 13.21 -1.11 2.56
C GLY A 129 13.58 -0.80 1.11
N VAL A 130 13.79 0.48 0.80
CA VAL A 130 14.25 0.93 -0.52
C VAL A 130 15.77 1.00 -0.54
N GLY A 131 16.39 0.54 -1.63
CA GLY A 131 17.84 0.55 -1.79
C GLY A 131 18.47 1.95 -1.70
N ASP A 132 19.65 2.04 -1.08
CA ASP A 132 20.37 3.30 -0.82
C ASP A 132 20.60 4.14 -2.09
N GLU A 133 20.84 3.51 -3.23
CA GLU A 133 21.08 4.19 -4.51
C GLU A 133 19.82 4.93 -4.99
N VAL A 134 18.64 4.31 -4.83
CA VAL A 134 17.33 4.91 -5.17
C VAL A 134 17.01 6.07 -4.22
N LEU A 135 17.27 5.90 -2.92
CA LEU A 135 17.11 6.95 -1.92
C LEU A 135 18.02 8.15 -2.23
N ALA A 136 19.29 7.90 -2.53
CA ALA A 136 20.26 8.93 -2.88
C ALA A 136 19.90 9.67 -4.18
N ALA A 137 19.45 8.94 -5.20
CA ALA A 137 19.07 9.52 -6.49
C ALA A 137 17.80 10.39 -6.41
N SER A 138 16.82 9.98 -5.60
CA SER A 138 15.54 10.69 -5.44
C SER A 138 15.58 11.80 -4.39
N GLY A 139 16.53 11.74 -3.45
CA GLY A 139 16.55 12.59 -2.26
C GLY A 139 15.46 12.25 -1.25
N THR A 140 14.90 11.03 -1.33
CA THR A 140 13.93 10.49 -0.38
C THR A 140 14.67 9.86 0.81
N THR A 141 14.10 9.95 2.00
CA THR A 141 14.60 9.22 3.18
C THR A 141 13.68 8.06 3.54
N GLN A 142 14.14 7.16 4.41
CA GLN A 142 13.29 6.13 4.96
C GLN A 142 13.46 5.99 6.48
N MET A 143 12.39 5.55 7.15
CA MET A 143 12.38 5.24 8.58
C MET A 143 11.77 3.85 8.80
N LEU A 144 12.42 3.04 9.63
CA LEU A 144 11.99 1.69 9.94
C LEU A 144 11.39 1.66 11.35
N HIS A 145 10.14 1.21 11.45
CA HIS A 145 9.39 1.15 12.69
C HIS A 145 9.24 -0.29 13.14
N THR A 146 9.69 -0.59 14.36
CA THR A 146 9.58 -1.93 14.96
C THR A 146 8.33 -2.11 15.82
N SER A 147 7.58 -1.04 16.08
CA SER A 147 6.32 -1.08 16.82
C SER A 147 5.26 -0.16 16.20
N ALA A 148 4.00 -0.52 16.40
CA ALA A 148 2.86 0.27 15.91
C ALA A 148 2.82 1.66 16.57
N GLU A 149 3.25 1.79 17.83
CA GLU A 149 3.33 3.06 18.55
C GLU A 149 4.39 3.98 17.96
N SER A 150 5.54 3.43 17.54
CA SER A 150 6.57 4.20 16.86
C SER A 150 6.04 4.71 15.51
N LEU A 151 5.35 3.86 14.75
CA LEU A 151 4.73 4.26 13.48
C LEU A 151 3.65 5.33 13.71
N ALA A 152 2.75 5.13 14.67
CA ALA A 152 1.67 6.06 14.98
C ALA A 152 2.14 7.43 15.51
N SER A 153 3.39 7.54 15.94
CA SER A 153 3.97 8.77 16.48
C SER A 153 4.57 9.71 15.42
N ILE A 154 4.52 9.33 14.15
CA ILE A 154 5.08 10.17 13.07
C ILE A 154 4.31 11.49 12.94
N ASP A 155 5.01 12.52 12.47
CA ASP A 155 4.47 13.84 12.21
C ASP A 155 4.78 14.20 10.74
N PRO A 156 3.89 13.84 9.79
CA PRO A 156 4.14 14.00 8.36
C PRO A 156 4.29 15.48 7.96
N ALA A 157 5.38 15.82 7.27
CA ALA A 157 5.59 17.16 6.74
C ALA A 157 4.81 17.43 5.44
N TYR A 158 4.38 16.36 4.77
CA TYR A 158 3.61 16.36 3.53
C TYR A 158 2.29 15.59 3.71
N PRO A 159 1.31 15.75 2.81
CA PRO A 159 0.12 14.91 2.83
C PRO A 159 0.49 13.42 2.89
N LEU A 160 -0.20 12.69 3.76
CA LEU A 160 0.12 11.30 4.07
C LEU A 160 -0.63 10.35 3.14
N ILE A 161 0.07 9.37 2.56
CA ILE A 161 -0.52 8.16 2.00
C ILE A 161 -0.32 7.03 3.01
N PHE A 162 -1.40 6.32 3.34
CA PHE A 162 -1.35 5.15 4.21
C PHE A 162 -1.61 3.89 3.38
N ASP A 163 -0.63 3.02 3.31
CA ASP A 163 -0.62 1.81 2.50
C ASP A 163 -0.56 0.59 3.43
N LEU A 164 -1.51 -0.34 3.26
CA LEU A 164 -1.69 -1.49 4.13
C LEU A 164 -1.83 -2.77 3.31
N CYS A 165 -0.91 -3.71 3.49
CA CYS A 165 -1.11 -5.07 3.00
C CYS A 165 -1.70 -5.97 4.07
N LEU A 166 -2.67 -6.80 3.69
CA LEU A 166 -3.27 -7.74 4.62
C LEU A 166 -2.33 -8.87 5.02
N ASP A 167 -1.26 -9.12 4.26
CA ASP A 167 -0.28 -10.15 4.61
C ASP A 167 0.54 -9.81 5.87
N LEU A 168 0.58 -8.54 6.29
CA LEU A 168 1.12 -8.11 7.57
C LEU A 168 0.58 -8.95 8.73
N PHE A 169 -0.68 -9.34 8.62
CA PHE A 169 -1.40 -10.10 9.64
C PHE A 169 -1.23 -11.62 9.51
N ASN A 170 -0.42 -12.10 8.57
CA ASN A 170 0.01 -13.48 8.49
C ASN A 170 1.45 -13.60 9.00
N ARG A 171 1.72 -14.53 9.92
CA ARG A 171 3.07 -14.73 10.48
C ARG A 171 3.93 -15.66 9.63
N GLU A 172 3.30 -16.48 8.79
CA GLU A 172 4.01 -17.40 7.94
C GLU A 172 4.79 -16.62 6.88
N SER A 173 6.03 -17.04 6.60
CA SER A 173 7.00 -16.29 5.78
C SER A 173 7.47 -17.04 4.52
N THR A 174 6.88 -18.21 4.25
CA THR A 174 7.31 -19.09 3.16
C THR A 174 6.27 -19.17 2.05
N THR A 175 6.76 -19.33 0.81
CA THR A 175 6.00 -19.45 -0.43
C THR A 175 5.17 -20.73 -0.50
N GLU A 176 4.10 -20.77 0.28
CA GLU A 176 2.87 -21.59 0.17
C GLU A 176 1.97 -21.26 1.38
N TYR A 177 1.91 -19.97 1.75
CA TYR A 177 1.42 -19.44 3.02
C TYR A 177 0.16 -20.15 3.51
N GLY A 178 0.35 -20.98 4.54
CA GLY A 178 -0.72 -21.54 5.32
C GLY A 178 -1.36 -20.50 6.23
N SER A 179 -2.18 -20.99 7.14
CA SER A 179 -2.95 -20.17 8.07
C SER A 179 -2.16 -19.97 9.37
N ASP A 180 -1.46 -18.84 9.52
CA ASP A 180 -0.96 -18.35 10.82
C ASP A 180 -1.28 -16.87 11.03
N LEU A 181 -2.58 -16.57 11.03
CA LEU A 181 -3.06 -15.21 11.22
C LEU A 181 -2.85 -14.68 12.64
N TRP A 182 -2.68 -13.37 12.73
CA TRP A 182 -2.84 -12.65 13.98
C TRP A 182 -4.26 -12.86 14.54
N PRO A 183 -4.42 -13.02 15.87
CA PRO A 183 -5.74 -12.97 16.48
C PRO A 183 -6.45 -11.66 16.13
N ASP A 184 -7.76 -11.71 15.88
CA ASP A 184 -8.57 -10.55 15.48
C ASP A 184 -8.41 -9.38 16.45
N GLU A 185 -8.29 -9.64 17.76
CA GLU A 185 -8.06 -8.60 18.77
C GLU A 185 -6.69 -7.93 18.68
N GLU A 186 -5.69 -8.62 18.14
CA GLU A 186 -4.35 -8.06 17.88
C GLU A 186 -4.38 -7.20 16.61
N ILE A 187 -5.06 -7.67 15.55
CA ILE A 187 -5.29 -6.90 14.31
C ILE A 187 -6.03 -5.61 14.63
N VAL A 188 -7.15 -5.70 15.35
CA VAL A 188 -7.95 -4.53 15.73
C VAL A 188 -7.16 -3.59 16.63
N ARG A 189 -6.32 -4.11 17.53
CA ARG A 189 -5.45 -3.26 18.36
C ARG A 189 -4.42 -2.52 17.52
N PHE A 190 -3.76 -3.19 16.58
CA PHE A 190 -2.84 -2.57 15.64
C PHE A 190 -3.54 -1.42 14.89
N LEU A 191 -4.70 -1.71 14.28
CA LEU A 191 -5.49 -0.71 13.54
C LEU A 191 -5.87 0.48 14.42
N ASN A 192 -6.30 0.26 15.68
CA ASN A 192 -6.61 1.35 16.61
C ASN A 192 -5.38 2.19 16.96
N THR A 193 -4.21 1.58 17.10
CA THR A 193 -2.95 2.31 17.35
C THR A 193 -2.61 3.23 16.18
N VAL A 194 -2.78 2.78 14.94
CA VAL A 194 -2.47 3.56 13.73
C VAL A 194 -3.67 4.35 13.18
N GLN A 195 -4.83 4.30 13.83
CA GLN A 195 -6.05 5.00 13.41
C GLN A 195 -5.82 6.48 13.09
N PRO A 196 -5.07 7.27 13.90
CA PRO A 196 -4.83 8.67 13.57
C PRO A 196 -4.17 8.89 12.20
N LEU A 197 -3.31 7.97 11.76
CA LEU A 197 -2.67 8.00 10.44
C LEU A 197 -3.68 7.69 9.34
N ILE A 198 -4.48 6.63 9.52
CA ILE A 198 -5.54 6.25 8.56
C ILE A 198 -6.57 7.39 8.39
N GLU A 199 -6.97 8.03 9.48
CA GLU A 199 -7.92 9.14 9.45
C GLU A 199 -7.33 10.41 8.81
N SER A 200 -6.07 10.71 9.05
CA SER A 200 -5.40 11.91 8.51
C SER A 200 -4.86 11.74 7.09
N ALA A 201 -4.73 10.50 6.59
CA ALA A 201 -4.23 10.24 5.25
C ALA A 201 -5.09 10.92 4.17
N CYS A 202 -4.44 11.48 3.15
CA CYS A 202 -5.13 11.97 1.97
C CYS A 202 -5.60 10.82 1.06
N LEU A 203 -4.96 9.65 1.19
CA LEU A 203 -5.25 8.44 0.43
C LEU A 203 -4.92 7.20 1.27
N VAL A 204 -5.78 6.19 1.19
CA VAL A 204 -5.54 4.86 1.78
C VAL A 204 -5.56 3.80 0.70
N THR A 205 -4.52 2.98 0.62
CA THR A 205 -4.46 1.79 -0.25
C THR A 205 -4.43 0.54 0.62
N ILE A 206 -5.22 -0.46 0.25
CA ILE A 206 -5.27 -1.77 0.90
C ILE A 206 -5.04 -2.85 -0.15
N SER A 207 -4.05 -3.72 0.03
CA SER A 207 -3.82 -4.90 -0.79
C SER A 207 -4.27 -6.18 -0.09
N LEU A 208 -5.04 -7.01 -0.80
CA LEU A 208 -5.51 -8.30 -0.29
C LEU A 208 -4.41 -9.36 -0.31
N SER A 209 -3.50 -9.27 -1.27
CA SER A 209 -2.35 -10.16 -1.47
C SER A 209 -2.72 -11.63 -1.35
N PHE A 210 -3.70 -12.07 -2.16
CA PHE A 210 -4.09 -13.46 -2.22
C PHE A 210 -2.89 -14.36 -2.52
N GLY A 211 -2.69 -15.35 -1.64
CA GLY A 211 -1.53 -16.23 -1.70
C GLY A 211 -0.36 -15.79 -0.83
N CYS A 212 -0.40 -14.60 -0.22
CA CYS A 212 0.55 -14.13 0.81
C CYS A 212 -0.14 -13.95 2.17
N SER A 213 -1.38 -13.44 2.19
CA SER A 213 -2.16 -13.22 3.42
C SER A 213 -2.78 -14.48 4.04
N GLY A 214 -2.21 -15.65 3.75
CA GLY A 214 -2.68 -16.97 4.18
C GLY A 214 -3.49 -17.69 3.11
N THR A 215 -4.40 -18.57 3.54
CA THR A 215 -5.31 -19.26 2.62
C THR A 215 -6.31 -18.29 1.98
N SER A 216 -7.01 -18.72 0.92
CA SER A 216 -8.07 -17.90 0.31
C SER A 216 -9.16 -17.49 1.32
N ASP A 217 -9.48 -18.33 2.29
CA ASP A 217 -10.49 -18.01 3.31
C ASP A 217 -9.93 -17.02 4.35
N ASP A 218 -8.63 -17.10 4.64
CA ASP A 218 -7.94 -16.14 5.51
C ASP A 218 -7.92 -14.74 4.89
N THR A 219 -7.54 -14.60 3.62
CA THR A 219 -7.57 -13.32 2.91
C THR A 219 -8.96 -12.70 2.93
N LYS A 220 -10.02 -13.50 2.67
CA LYS A 220 -11.41 -13.03 2.73
C LYS A 220 -11.80 -12.56 4.13
N ARG A 221 -11.43 -13.34 5.15
CA ARG A 221 -11.69 -13.00 6.56
C ARG A 221 -10.96 -11.71 6.97
N LEU A 222 -9.69 -11.57 6.60
CA LEU A 222 -8.92 -10.36 6.86
C LEU A 222 -9.57 -9.14 6.19
N ALA A 223 -10.00 -9.27 4.94
CA ALA A 223 -10.72 -8.21 4.24
C ALA A 223 -12.03 -7.84 4.94
N GLU A 224 -12.82 -8.85 5.34
CA GLU A 224 -14.09 -8.67 6.09
C GLU A 224 -13.88 -8.00 7.46
N LEU A 225 -12.73 -8.24 8.11
CA LEU A 225 -12.40 -7.62 9.39
C LEU A 225 -11.87 -6.18 9.21
N VAL A 226 -10.89 -5.99 8.33
CA VAL A 226 -10.08 -4.75 8.23
C VAL A 226 -10.79 -3.67 7.42
N VAL A 227 -11.31 -4.01 6.23
CA VAL A 227 -11.84 -3.01 5.28
C VAL A 227 -13.03 -2.22 5.86
N PRO A 228 -14.03 -2.84 6.52
CA PRO A 228 -15.11 -2.08 7.13
C PRO A 228 -14.66 -1.13 8.23
N ILE A 229 -13.65 -1.50 9.03
CA ILE A 229 -13.11 -0.65 10.09
C ILE A 229 -12.48 0.61 9.48
N VAL A 230 -11.61 0.43 8.48
CA VAL A 230 -10.96 1.53 7.78
C VAL A 230 -12.01 2.44 7.13
N LEU A 231 -12.95 1.89 6.37
CA LEU A 231 -14.00 2.68 5.72
C LEU A 231 -14.87 3.45 6.72
N ALA A 232 -15.18 2.87 7.88
CA ALA A 232 -15.96 3.55 8.92
C ALA A 232 -15.22 4.75 9.52
N TRP A 233 -13.90 4.70 9.64
CA TRP A 233 -13.09 5.83 10.07
C TRP A 233 -12.99 6.90 8.99
N ARG A 234 -12.72 6.49 7.75
CA ARG A 234 -12.64 7.38 6.59
C ARG A 234 -13.95 8.12 6.35
N ALA A 235 -15.08 7.42 6.35
CA ALA A 235 -16.41 8.01 6.15
C ALA A 235 -16.74 9.12 7.16
N LYS A 236 -16.23 9.07 8.40
CA LYS A 236 -16.47 10.10 9.42
C LYS A 236 -15.69 11.39 9.15
N GLN A 237 -14.54 11.31 8.48
CA GLN A 237 -13.71 12.48 8.15
C GLN A 237 -14.23 13.25 6.93
N HIS A 238 -15.03 12.59 6.09
CA HIS A 238 -15.62 13.17 4.87
C HIS A 238 -17.09 13.60 5.05
N GLN A 239 -17.61 13.62 6.29
CA GLN A 239 -18.92 14.16 6.66
C GLN A 239 -18.83 15.59 7.17
#